data_AF-A0A3N5IK43-F1
#
_entry.id   AF-A0A3N5IK43-F1
#
_cell.length_a   1.000
_cell.length_b   1.000
_cell.length_c   1.000
_cell.angle_alpha   90.00
_cell.angle_beta   90.00
_cell.angle_gamma   90.00
#
_symmetry.space_group_name_H-M   'P 1'
#
loop_
_entity.id
_entity.type
_entity.pdbx_description
1 polymer ?
#
loop_
_entity_poly.entity_id
_entity_poly.type
_entity_poly.pdbx_seq_one_letter_code
_entity_poly.pdbx_strand_id
1 'polypeptide(L)'
;MSRSGCPEWKLAARLRDRTRGSDRPGRPSRSPAAGQSRRGVALVIVMVIVMMLSLAAYGYNHQMITAYRLSRQHTERAQARLAALSGIEAMLALADLPEPIRQQRLQDERSFRGQLASGNGVFGGAEADESWSFAVVAPRFSAEEPSRSDPPWRFGLAHESAKLNVPMLRRQERLFPGHARRTLLGLPGATVADVDAFLAEQKLLPAPTRRDLQAELSERTAADPGDPTARVARLWTGGDWDHNERIERLERMVSAAAAPSVAGAETPSVASVAASHAWRNYLTFHSGRRNVNRDGRPRIDLNAANLPGLHRELSALWSEEHADFVILARQYGSVSSPPSPPSAPTSGDVAADKPVIDFGRAAINRLASP
;
A
#
# COMPACT_ATOMS: atom_id res chain seq x y z
N MET A 1 -49.51 -14.15 8.72
CA MET A 1 -49.90 -12.73 8.86
C MET A 1 -49.51 -12.06 7.53
N SER A 2 -50.41 -11.96 6.54
CA SER A 2 -51.39 -10.87 6.32
C SER A 2 -50.65 -9.52 6.20
N ARG A 3 -50.61 -8.76 5.09
CA ARG A 3 -51.52 -8.60 3.94
C ARG A 3 -50.78 -7.94 2.75
N SER A 4 -51.24 -8.29 1.56
CA SER A 4 -51.07 -7.67 0.24
C SER A 4 -51.77 -6.30 0.11
N GLY A 5 -51.32 -5.47 -0.84
CA GLY A 5 -51.99 -4.23 -1.25
C GLY A 5 -51.61 -3.74 -2.65
N CYS A 6 -52.36 -4.18 -3.66
CA CYS A 6 -52.54 -3.48 -4.94
C CYS A 6 -53.85 -2.65 -4.91
N PRO A 7 -54.00 -1.65 -5.79
CA PRO A 7 -55.28 -1.45 -6.48
C PRO A 7 -55.06 -1.19 -7.99
N GLU A 8 -55.62 -2.00 -8.88
CA GLU A 8 -57.00 -1.93 -9.43
C GLU A 8 -57.24 -0.80 -10.45
N TRP A 9 -57.34 -1.24 -11.70
CA TRP A 9 -57.84 -0.60 -12.90
C TRP A 9 -59.38 -0.69 -12.91
N LYS A 10 -60.09 0.42 -13.11
CA LYS A 10 -61.55 0.40 -13.29
C LYS A 10 -61.94 0.72 -14.73
N LEU A 11 -62.54 -0.30 -15.36
CA LEU A 11 -63.40 -0.20 -16.54
C LEU A 11 -64.60 0.73 -16.27
N ALA A 12 -64.96 1.54 -17.26
CA ALA A 12 -66.33 2.01 -17.44
C ALA A 12 -66.70 1.95 -18.92
N ALA A 13 -67.44 0.90 -19.28
CA ALA A 13 -68.20 0.83 -20.51
C ALA A 13 -69.45 1.73 -20.40
N ARG A 14 -69.80 2.43 -21.47
CA ARG A 14 -71.20 2.78 -21.78
C ARG A 14 -71.36 3.07 -23.27
N LEU A 15 -71.95 2.09 -23.94
CA LEU A 15 -72.57 2.18 -25.26
C LEU A 15 -73.65 3.26 -25.29
N ARG A 16 -73.75 4.00 -26.40
CA ARG A 16 -75.04 4.47 -26.89
C ARG A 16 -75.03 4.60 -28.41
N ASP A 17 -75.75 3.67 -29.01
CA ASP A 17 -76.19 3.66 -30.40
C ASP A 17 -77.50 4.46 -30.52
N ARG A 18 -77.67 5.26 -31.57
CA ARG A 18 -78.96 5.61 -32.23
C ARG A 18 -78.72 6.59 -33.38
N THR A 19 -78.67 6.09 -34.62
CA THR A 19 -79.73 6.02 -35.65
C THR A 19 -79.97 7.28 -36.48
N ARG A 20 -79.87 7.09 -37.81
CA ARG A 20 -80.70 7.60 -38.93
C ARG A 20 -80.88 9.13 -39.01
N GLY A 21 -80.54 9.85 -40.08
CA GLY A 21 -80.61 9.53 -41.50
C GLY A 21 -81.59 10.50 -42.15
N SER A 22 -81.15 11.36 -43.07
CA SER A 22 -81.97 11.97 -44.13
C SER A 22 -81.10 12.75 -45.12
N ASP A 23 -81.07 12.26 -46.35
CA ASP A 23 -80.70 12.98 -47.56
C ASP A 23 -81.56 14.24 -47.77
N ARG A 24 -80.94 15.32 -48.25
CA ARG A 24 -81.36 16.00 -49.50
C ARG A 24 -80.31 17.00 -50.02
N PRO A 25 -80.26 17.26 -51.34
CA PRO A 25 -79.12 17.87 -52.02
C PRO A 25 -79.35 19.31 -52.50
N GLY A 26 -78.25 20.02 -52.78
CA GLY A 26 -78.17 21.10 -53.77
C GLY A 26 -78.07 22.53 -53.24
N ARG A 27 -76.88 23.15 -53.27
CA ARG A 27 -76.32 23.91 -54.41
C ARG A 27 -74.97 24.54 -53.99
N PRO A 28 -74.09 24.87 -54.95
CA PRO A 28 -72.72 25.30 -54.68
C PRO A 28 -72.63 26.82 -54.59
N SER A 29 -71.97 27.33 -53.56
CA SER A 29 -71.40 28.68 -53.55
C SER A 29 -69.88 28.56 -53.54
N ARG A 30 -69.30 28.63 -54.74
CA ARG A 30 -67.92 29.10 -54.90
C ARG A 30 -67.90 30.56 -54.48
N SER A 31 -67.01 30.91 -53.57
CA SER A 31 -66.12 32.05 -53.79
C SER A 31 -64.77 31.83 -53.11
N PRO A 32 -63.70 32.39 -53.70
CA PRO A 32 -62.32 31.99 -53.47
C PRO A 32 -61.59 32.98 -52.54
N ALA A 33 -60.51 32.54 -51.89
CA ALA A 33 -59.22 33.25 -51.85
C ALA A 33 -58.31 32.77 -50.70
N ALA A 34 -57.04 32.58 -51.08
CA ALA A 34 -55.84 32.77 -50.27
C ALA A 34 -55.57 31.80 -49.10
N GLY A 35 -54.90 30.69 -49.40
CA GLY A 35 -54.22 29.89 -48.38
C GLY A 35 -53.16 28.94 -48.93
N GLN A 36 -52.63 29.21 -50.13
CA GLN A 36 -51.82 28.25 -50.88
C GLN A 36 -50.43 28.81 -51.16
N SER A 37 -49.71 29.18 -50.09
CA SER A 37 -48.28 29.51 -50.15
C SER A 37 -47.51 29.21 -48.85
N ARG A 38 -48.08 28.44 -47.91
CA ARG A 38 -47.41 28.08 -46.62
C ARG A 38 -47.12 26.59 -46.42
N ARG A 39 -47.41 25.72 -47.42
CA ARG A 39 -47.22 24.26 -47.28
C ARG A 39 -45.76 23.79 -47.39
N GLY A 40 -44.91 24.52 -48.13
CA GLY A 40 -43.47 24.22 -48.20
C GLY A 40 -42.71 24.60 -46.92
N VAL A 41 -43.04 25.75 -46.31
CA VAL A 41 -42.42 26.23 -45.07
C VAL A 41 -42.71 25.30 -43.89
N ALA A 42 -43.91 24.69 -43.84
CA ALA A 42 -44.26 23.72 -42.81
C ALA A 42 -43.34 22.49 -42.79
N LEU A 43 -42.93 21.99 -43.97
CA LEU A 43 -41.99 20.86 -44.06
C LEU A 43 -40.60 21.21 -43.52
N VAL A 44 -40.12 22.43 -43.80
CA VAL A 44 -38.82 22.90 -43.28
C VAL A 44 -38.87 23.02 -41.76
N ILE A 45 -39.95 23.59 -41.21
CA ILE A 45 -40.13 23.70 -39.75
C ILE A 45 -40.16 22.31 -39.10
N VAL A 46 -40.93 21.36 -39.66
CA VAL A 46 -40.99 19.98 -39.15
C VAL A 46 -39.63 19.30 -39.23
N MET A 47 -38.88 19.46 -40.33
CA MET A 47 -37.53 18.90 -40.45
C MET A 47 -36.60 19.44 -39.36
N VAL A 48 -36.64 20.75 -39.09
CA VAL A 48 -35.83 21.38 -38.03
C VAL A 48 -36.26 20.87 -36.65
N ILE A 49 -37.56 20.75 -36.38
CA ILE A 49 -38.06 20.21 -35.10
C ILE A 49 -37.62 18.75 -34.93
N VAL A 50 -37.72 17.93 -35.98
CA VAL A 50 -37.30 16.53 -35.94
C VAL A 50 -35.78 16.43 -35.77
N MET A 51 -34.99 17.27 -36.45
CA MET A 51 -33.54 17.35 -36.23
C MET A 51 -33.21 17.72 -34.78
N MET A 52 -33.85 18.75 -34.22
CA MET A 52 -33.63 19.19 -32.85
C MET A 52 -34.04 18.11 -31.84
N LEU A 53 -35.18 17.44 -32.07
CA LEU A 53 -35.64 16.35 -31.22
C LEU A 53 -34.70 15.14 -31.29
N SER A 54 -34.18 14.84 -32.48
CA SER A 54 -33.21 13.75 -32.69
C SER A 54 -31.87 14.05 -32.00
N LEU A 55 -31.40 15.29 -32.08
CA LEU A 55 -30.18 15.73 -31.40
C LEU A 55 -30.35 15.71 -29.87
N ALA A 56 -31.50 16.13 -29.35
CA ALA A 56 -31.82 16.06 -27.93
C ALA A 56 -31.88 14.60 -27.44
N ALA A 57 -32.53 13.71 -28.20
CA ALA A 57 -32.59 12.28 -27.88
C ALA A 57 -31.19 11.62 -27.89
N TYR A 58 -30.34 11.98 -28.85
CA TYR A 58 -28.94 11.51 -28.90
C TYR A 58 -28.13 11.97 -27.68
N GLY A 59 -28.25 13.25 -27.30
CA GLY A 59 -27.59 13.81 -26.12
C GLY A 59 -28.00 13.09 -24.83
N TYR A 60 -29.29 12.85 -24.66
CA TYR A 60 -29.80 12.09 -23.51
C TYR A 60 -29.29 10.64 -23.49
N ASN A 61 -29.32 9.93 -24.63
CA ASN A 61 -28.82 8.56 -24.71
C ASN A 61 -27.32 8.48 -24.35
N HIS A 62 -26.51 9.42 -24.84
CA HIS A 62 -25.08 9.46 -24.51
C HIS A 62 -24.84 9.70 -23.01
N GLN A 63 -25.59 10.62 -22.39
CA GLN A 63 -25.52 10.85 -20.94
C GLN A 63 -25.92 9.62 -20.14
N MET A 64 -27.00 8.92 -20.53
CA MET A 64 -27.46 7.70 -19.86
C MET A 64 -26.44 6.57 -19.98
N ILE A 65 -25.84 6.34 -21.15
CA ILE A 65 -24.79 5.32 -21.33
C ILE A 65 -23.58 5.65 -20.44
N THR A 66 -23.21 6.92 -20.34
CA THR A 66 -22.09 7.36 -19.51
C THR A 66 -22.39 7.16 -18.02
N ALA A 67 -23.58 7.58 -17.58
CA ALA A 67 -24.04 7.40 -16.21
C ALA A 67 -24.11 5.91 -15.81
N TYR A 68 -24.57 5.05 -16.73
CA TYR A 68 -24.59 3.61 -16.53
C TYR A 68 -23.18 3.03 -16.36
N ARG A 69 -22.23 3.39 -17.23
CA ARG A 69 -20.83 2.95 -17.12
C ARG A 69 -20.20 3.41 -15.81
N LEU A 70 -20.46 4.64 -15.38
CA LEU A 70 -19.98 5.16 -14.10
C LEU A 70 -20.57 4.38 -12.92
N SER A 71 -21.89 4.16 -12.91
CA SER A 71 -22.58 3.39 -11.87
C SER A 71 -22.03 1.96 -11.74
N ARG A 72 -21.83 1.29 -12.89
CA ARG A 72 -21.22 -0.04 -12.93
C ARG A 72 -19.80 -0.02 -12.36
N GLN A 73 -18.95 0.91 -12.79
CA GLN A 73 -17.59 1.03 -12.29
C GLN A 73 -17.53 1.33 -10.79
N HIS A 74 -18.46 2.15 -10.27
CA HIS A 74 -18.58 2.40 -8.84
C HIS A 74 -18.95 1.14 -8.05
N THR A 75 -19.87 0.33 -8.60
CA THR A 75 -20.27 -0.95 -8.00
C THR A 75 -19.10 -1.94 -7.99
N GLU A 76 -18.40 -2.09 -9.11
CA GLU A 76 -17.21 -2.94 -9.23
C GLU A 76 -16.09 -2.50 -8.28
N ARG A 77 -15.83 -1.18 -8.15
CA ARG A 77 -14.85 -0.66 -7.18
C ARG A 77 -15.25 -0.94 -5.73
N ALA A 78 -16.54 -0.83 -5.40
CA ALA A 78 -17.02 -1.15 -4.07
C ALA A 78 -16.84 -2.64 -3.75
N GLN A 79 -17.18 -3.52 -4.69
CA GLN A 79 -16.98 -4.97 -4.54
C GLN A 79 -15.50 -5.35 -4.44
N ALA A 80 -14.64 -4.77 -5.29
CA ALA A 80 -13.19 -4.96 -5.22
C ALA A 80 -12.63 -4.54 -3.85
N ARG A 81 -13.10 -3.41 -3.30
CA ARG A 81 -12.70 -2.95 -1.98
C ARG A 81 -13.16 -3.87 -0.86
N LEU A 82 -14.39 -4.39 -0.93
CA LEU A 82 -14.89 -5.38 0.03
C LEU A 82 -14.09 -6.69 -0.05
N ALA A 83 -13.77 -7.16 -1.25
CA ALA A 83 -12.92 -8.34 -1.43
C ALA A 83 -11.52 -8.14 -0.83
N ALA A 84 -10.93 -6.95 -1.01
CA ALA A 84 -9.64 -6.60 -0.38
C ALA A 84 -9.73 -6.57 1.15
N LEU A 85 -10.81 -6.03 1.72
CA LEU A 85 -11.05 -6.03 3.17
C LEU A 85 -11.22 -7.46 3.73
N SER A 86 -11.94 -8.33 3.02
CA SER A 86 -12.02 -9.75 3.36
C SER A 86 -10.63 -10.41 3.37
N GLY A 87 -9.74 -10.00 2.46
CA GLY A 87 -8.35 -10.44 2.47
C GLY A 87 -7.59 -10.02 3.72
N ILE A 88 -7.81 -8.80 4.22
CA ILE A 88 -7.20 -8.32 5.47
C ILE A 88 -7.70 -9.19 6.64
N GLU A 89 -9.00 -9.44 6.75
CA GLU A 89 -9.56 -10.29 7.80
C GLU A 89 -9.04 -11.73 7.74
N ALA A 90 -8.91 -12.31 6.54
CA ALA A 90 -8.31 -13.63 6.35
C ALA A 90 -6.84 -13.68 6.84
N MET A 91 -6.08 -12.60 6.62
CA MET A 91 -4.70 -12.50 7.12
C MET A 91 -4.64 -12.29 8.64
N LEU A 92 -5.59 -11.58 9.24
CA LEU A 92 -5.71 -11.47 10.69
C LEU A 92 -6.03 -12.83 11.33
N ALA A 93 -6.97 -13.58 10.75
CA ALA A 93 -7.27 -14.94 11.18
C ALA A 93 -6.05 -15.87 11.08
N LEU A 94 -5.24 -15.73 10.03
CA LEU A 94 -3.97 -16.45 9.89
C LEU A 94 -2.96 -16.04 10.99
N ALA A 95 -2.93 -14.76 11.37
CA ALA A 95 -2.02 -14.26 12.40
C ALA A 95 -2.34 -14.75 13.81
N ASP A 96 -3.60 -15.12 14.07
CA ASP A 96 -4.08 -15.66 15.35
C ASP A 96 -3.88 -17.19 15.48
N LEU A 97 -3.48 -17.89 14.42
CA LEU A 97 -3.18 -19.32 14.50
C LEU A 97 -1.93 -19.60 15.37
N PRO A 98 -1.88 -20.78 16.03
CA PRO A 98 -0.68 -21.25 16.70
C PRO A 98 0.53 -21.31 15.76
N GLU A 99 1.71 -20.97 16.27
CA GLU A 99 2.96 -20.89 15.50
C GLU A 99 3.24 -22.07 14.55
N PRO A 100 3.13 -23.35 14.97
CA PRO A 100 3.47 -24.46 14.08
C PRO A 100 2.55 -24.54 12.85
N ILE A 101 1.25 -24.30 13.04
CA ILE A 101 0.26 -24.31 11.95
C ILE A 101 0.44 -23.08 11.06
N ARG A 102 0.70 -21.93 11.70
CA ARG A 102 0.92 -20.66 11.02
C ARG A 102 2.14 -20.73 10.09
N GLN A 103 3.26 -21.27 10.56
CA GLN A 103 4.47 -21.45 9.75
C GLN A 103 4.24 -22.35 8.54
N GLN A 104 3.52 -23.46 8.72
CA GLN A 104 3.18 -24.34 7.61
C GLN A 104 2.33 -23.62 6.55
N ARG A 105 1.32 -22.84 6.98
CA ARG A 105 0.47 -22.05 6.09
C ARG A 105 1.21 -20.92 5.37
N LEU A 106 2.16 -20.27 6.05
CA LEU A 106 2.99 -19.19 5.47
C LEU A 106 3.93 -19.68 4.36
N GLN A 107 4.33 -20.96 4.39
CA GLN A 107 5.18 -21.56 3.37
C GLN A 107 4.40 -21.96 2.11
N ASP A 108 3.09 -22.14 2.20
CA ASP A 108 2.25 -22.52 1.08
C ASP A 108 1.75 -21.29 0.30
N GLU A 109 2.38 -20.99 -0.83
CA GLU A 109 1.97 -19.88 -1.71
C GLU A 109 0.53 -20.04 -2.24
N ARG A 110 0.03 -21.26 -2.38
CA ARG A 110 -1.34 -21.52 -2.85
C ARG A 110 -2.37 -20.99 -1.86
N SER A 111 -2.01 -20.96 -0.58
CA SER A 111 -2.85 -20.38 0.46
C SER A 111 -3.03 -18.87 0.30
N PHE A 112 -2.27 -18.17 -0.54
CA PHE A 112 -2.40 -16.72 -0.74
C PHE A 112 -2.93 -16.33 -2.13
N ARG A 113 -3.20 -17.32 -2.99
CA ARG A 113 -3.61 -17.11 -4.38
C ARG A 113 -5.11 -17.34 -4.56
N GLY A 114 -5.82 -16.30 -5.01
CA GLY A 114 -7.19 -16.43 -5.50
C GLY A 114 -8.16 -17.00 -4.47
N GLN A 115 -8.02 -16.57 -3.20
CA GLN A 115 -8.98 -16.94 -2.17
C GLN A 115 -10.33 -16.32 -2.51
N LEU A 116 -11.36 -17.16 -2.62
CA LEU A 116 -12.72 -16.70 -2.77
C LEU A 116 -13.08 -15.89 -1.53
N ALA A 117 -13.49 -14.63 -1.71
CA ALA A 117 -14.15 -13.89 -0.65
C ALA A 117 -15.48 -14.61 -0.43
N SER A 118 -15.52 -15.54 0.52
CA SER A 118 -16.61 -16.49 0.69
C SER A 118 -17.95 -15.75 0.78
N GLY A 119 -18.70 -15.78 -0.32
CA GLY A 119 -20.14 -15.86 -0.28
C GLY A 119 -20.45 -17.31 0.00
N ASN A 120 -20.60 -17.70 1.27
CA ASN A 120 -21.29 -18.94 1.58
C ASN A 120 -22.70 -18.78 0.99
N GLY A 121 -22.88 -19.29 -0.22
CA GLY A 121 -24.17 -19.36 -0.90
C GLY A 121 -25.10 -20.27 -0.10
N VAL A 122 -25.75 -19.71 0.91
CA VAL A 122 -26.95 -20.31 1.53
C VAL A 122 -28.11 -20.31 0.51
N PHE A 123 -27.96 -19.61 -0.61
CA PHE A 123 -28.83 -19.75 -1.77
C PHE A 123 -28.07 -20.44 -2.90
N GLY A 124 -28.19 -21.77 -2.93
CA GLY A 124 -27.79 -22.58 -4.07
C GLY A 124 -28.64 -22.22 -5.29
N GLY A 125 -28.06 -21.44 -6.19
CA GLY A 125 -28.55 -21.23 -7.54
C GLY A 125 -27.37 -21.42 -8.47
N ALA A 126 -27.46 -22.43 -9.33
CA ALA A 126 -26.43 -22.78 -10.30
C ALA A 126 -26.30 -21.69 -11.37
N GLU A 127 -25.48 -20.69 -11.08
CA GLU A 127 -24.82 -19.86 -12.06
C GLU A 127 -23.41 -19.63 -11.48
N ALA A 128 -22.37 -19.78 -12.30
CA ALA A 128 -21.00 -19.45 -11.89
C ALA A 128 -20.91 -17.92 -11.76
N ASP A 129 -21.60 -17.40 -10.75
CA ASP A 129 -21.77 -16.00 -10.42
C ASP A 129 -20.39 -15.43 -10.15
N GLU A 130 -20.11 -14.23 -10.68
CA GLU A 130 -18.81 -13.55 -10.65
C GLU A 130 -18.22 -13.53 -9.23
N SER A 131 -17.49 -14.59 -8.89
CA SER A 131 -17.01 -14.80 -7.54
C SER A 131 -15.78 -13.95 -7.35
N TRP A 132 -15.93 -12.86 -6.61
CA TRP A 132 -14.81 -11.99 -6.25
C TRP A 132 -13.80 -12.78 -5.41
N SER A 133 -12.55 -12.77 -5.87
CA SER A 133 -11.43 -13.37 -5.16
C SER A 133 -10.41 -12.30 -4.82
N PHE A 134 -9.67 -12.51 -3.74
CA PHE A 134 -8.50 -11.70 -3.43
C PHE A 134 -7.24 -12.58 -3.48
N ALA A 135 -6.11 -11.92 -3.71
CA ALA A 135 -4.80 -12.55 -3.60
C ALA A 135 -3.89 -11.63 -2.79
N VAL A 136 -2.98 -12.22 -2.02
CA VAL A 136 -2.02 -11.49 -1.21
C VAL A 136 -0.66 -11.62 -1.85
N VAL A 137 -0.09 -10.46 -2.21
CA VAL A 137 1.17 -10.34 -2.94
C VAL A 137 2.20 -9.65 -2.06
N ALA A 138 3.44 -10.13 -2.12
CA ALA A 138 4.59 -9.55 -1.45
C ALA A 138 5.77 -9.43 -2.44
N PRO A 139 6.68 -8.46 -2.24
CA PRO A 139 7.88 -8.35 -3.05
C PRO A 139 8.77 -9.59 -2.93
N ARG A 140 9.41 -9.99 -4.03
CA ARG A 140 10.37 -11.09 -4.06
C ARG A 140 11.77 -10.53 -3.92
N PHE A 141 12.41 -10.83 -2.79
CA PHE A 141 13.82 -10.53 -2.56
C PHE A 141 14.63 -11.79 -2.89
N SER A 142 15.28 -11.82 -4.05
CA SER A 142 16.23 -12.86 -4.43
C SER A 142 17.61 -12.24 -4.56
N ALA A 143 18.62 -12.88 -3.96
CA ALA A 143 20.02 -12.54 -4.18
C ALA A 143 20.53 -13.08 -5.54
N GLU A 144 19.86 -14.10 -6.08
CA GLU A 144 20.09 -14.60 -7.43
C GLU A 144 19.39 -13.68 -8.43
N GLU A 145 20.07 -13.37 -9.55
CA GLU A 145 19.50 -12.56 -10.62
C GLU A 145 18.11 -13.11 -10.99
N PRO A 146 17.07 -12.25 -10.96
CA PRO A 146 15.73 -12.70 -11.32
C PRO A 146 15.81 -13.28 -12.73
N SER A 147 15.42 -14.55 -12.87
CA SER A 147 15.27 -15.13 -14.19
C SER A 147 14.30 -14.23 -14.97
N ARG A 148 14.56 -14.00 -16.27
CA ARG A 148 13.75 -13.08 -17.09
C ARG A 148 12.26 -13.45 -17.14
N SER A 149 11.91 -14.66 -16.68
CA SER A 149 10.57 -15.22 -16.59
C SER A 149 9.90 -15.09 -15.23
N ASP A 150 10.64 -14.82 -14.16
CA ASP A 150 10.05 -14.72 -12.82
C ASP A 150 9.39 -13.34 -12.59
N PRO A 151 8.15 -13.29 -12.04
CA PRO A 151 7.59 -12.03 -11.61
C PRO A 151 8.42 -11.43 -10.46
N PRO A 152 8.50 -10.09 -10.35
CA PRO A 152 9.22 -9.40 -9.27
C PRO A 152 8.54 -9.54 -7.90
N TRP A 153 7.39 -10.20 -7.86
CA TRP A 153 6.58 -10.42 -6.67
C TRP A 153 6.27 -11.91 -6.49
N ARG A 154 5.84 -12.29 -5.29
CA ARG A 154 5.39 -13.64 -4.93
C ARG A 154 4.08 -13.57 -4.16
N PHE A 155 3.35 -14.68 -4.13
CA PHE A 155 2.19 -14.78 -3.25
C PHE A 155 2.65 -15.04 -1.81
N GLY A 156 2.08 -14.31 -0.85
CA GLY A 156 2.42 -14.46 0.57
C GLY A 156 2.60 -13.16 1.32
N LEU A 157 3.16 -13.25 2.52
CA LEU A 157 3.38 -12.11 3.41
C LEU A 157 4.86 -11.68 3.44
N ALA A 158 5.08 -10.37 3.61
CA ALA A 158 6.37 -9.79 3.92
C ALA A 158 6.44 -9.42 5.41
N HIS A 159 7.61 -9.63 6.01
CA HIS A 159 7.83 -9.26 7.41
C HIS A 159 8.32 -7.83 7.52
N GLU A 160 7.46 -6.94 8.02
CA GLU A 160 7.84 -5.55 8.26
C GLU A 160 8.97 -5.42 9.30
N SER A 161 9.06 -6.36 10.25
CA SER A 161 10.14 -6.38 11.25
C SER A 161 11.53 -6.75 10.71
N ALA A 162 11.61 -7.27 9.47
CA ALA A 162 12.89 -7.54 8.81
C ALA A 162 13.45 -6.28 8.11
N LYS A 163 12.64 -5.22 8.00
CA LYS A 163 13.04 -3.94 7.43
C LYS A 163 13.72 -3.05 8.48
N LEU A 164 14.52 -2.10 8.01
CA LEU A 164 15.15 -1.09 8.84
C LEU A 164 14.11 -0.11 9.36
N ASN A 165 13.97 -0.02 10.68
CA ASN A 165 12.99 0.85 11.32
C ASN A 165 13.51 2.30 11.42
N VAL A 166 12.84 3.24 10.75
CA VAL A 166 13.22 4.66 10.72
C VAL A 166 13.14 5.33 12.10
N PRO A 167 12.08 5.12 12.91
CA PRO A 167 12.08 5.59 14.31
C PRO A 167 13.24 5.06 15.17
N MET A 168 13.67 3.81 14.97
CA MET A 168 14.81 3.24 15.68
C MET A 168 16.11 3.88 15.20
N LEU A 169 16.25 4.09 13.90
CA LEU A 169 17.39 4.78 13.30
C LEU A 169 17.59 6.17 13.91
N ARG A 170 16.49 6.89 14.21
CA ARG A 170 16.51 8.16 14.93
C ARG A 170 17.07 8.06 16.35
N ARG A 171 16.70 7.00 17.07
CA ARG A 171 17.21 6.77 18.42
C ARG A 171 18.70 6.46 18.38
N GLN A 172 19.12 5.62 17.44
CA GLN A 172 20.51 5.25 17.23
C GLN A 172 21.38 6.45 16.83
N GLU A 173 20.88 7.34 15.96
CA GLU A 173 21.59 8.57 15.57
C GLU A 173 21.89 9.49 16.76
N ARG A 174 21.00 9.55 17.77
CA ARG A 174 21.24 10.32 19.00
C ARG A 174 22.34 9.73 19.87
N LEU A 175 22.51 8.41 19.85
CA LEU A 175 23.51 7.69 20.62
C LEU A 175 24.86 7.65 19.88
N PHE A 176 24.81 7.48 18.57
CA PHE A 176 25.95 7.35 17.67
C PHE A 176 25.74 8.27 16.46
N PRO A 177 26.16 9.54 16.53
CA PRO A 177 26.05 10.47 15.43
C PRO A 177 26.72 9.93 14.15
N GLY A 178 26.06 10.07 13.01
CA GLY A 178 26.49 9.56 11.71
C GLY A 178 26.11 8.10 11.42
N HIS A 179 25.52 7.38 12.38
CA HIS A 179 25.08 6.00 12.19
C HIS A 179 23.98 5.92 11.12
N ALA A 180 22.97 6.79 11.17
CA ALA A 180 21.84 6.78 10.25
C ALA A 180 22.29 6.97 8.80
N ARG A 181 23.21 7.92 8.58
CA ARG A 181 23.77 8.20 7.26
C ARG A 181 24.52 7.01 6.69
N ARG A 182 25.37 6.36 7.50
CA ARG A 182 26.13 5.16 7.08
C ARG A 182 25.19 4.00 6.72
N THR A 183 24.12 3.79 7.49
CA THR A 183 23.15 2.72 7.22
C THR A 183 22.35 2.99 5.95
N LEU A 184 21.89 4.22 5.73
CA LEU A 184 21.07 4.56 4.56
C LEU A 184 21.86 4.62 3.25
N LEU A 185 23.17 4.92 3.30
CA LEU A 185 24.05 4.83 2.13
C LEU A 185 24.22 3.39 1.61
N GLY A 186 23.87 2.38 2.42
CA GLY A 186 23.82 0.98 1.97
C GLY A 186 22.58 0.64 1.13
N LEU A 187 21.62 1.56 0.99
CA LEU A 187 20.41 1.33 0.20
C LEU A 187 20.71 1.37 -1.31
N PRO A 188 19.97 0.59 -2.11
CA PRO A 188 20.16 0.57 -3.56
C PRO A 188 19.84 1.95 -4.16
N GLY A 189 20.73 2.41 -5.06
CA GLY A 189 20.58 3.69 -5.76
C GLY A 189 20.75 4.94 -4.89
N ALA A 190 21.15 4.79 -3.61
CA ALA A 190 21.30 5.90 -2.69
C ALA A 190 22.56 6.71 -2.98
N THR A 191 22.39 8.03 -3.17
CA THR A 191 23.53 8.96 -3.16
C THR A 191 23.56 9.74 -1.85
N VAL A 192 24.72 10.32 -1.57
CA VAL A 192 24.93 11.19 -0.40
C VAL A 192 23.89 12.30 -0.34
N ALA A 193 23.61 12.96 -1.46
CA ALA A 193 22.63 14.03 -1.53
C ALA A 193 21.20 13.55 -1.22
N ASP A 194 20.82 12.36 -1.70
CA ASP A 194 19.49 11.78 -1.44
C ASP A 194 19.33 11.39 0.03
N VAL A 195 20.36 10.77 0.62
CA VAL A 195 20.36 10.35 2.03
C VAL A 195 20.31 11.57 2.95
N ASP A 196 21.13 12.59 2.67
CA ASP A 196 21.16 13.81 3.47
C ASP A 196 19.81 14.58 3.35
N ALA A 197 19.20 14.60 2.15
CA ALA A 197 17.86 15.14 1.95
C ALA A 197 16.78 14.37 2.72
N PHE A 198 16.80 13.03 2.67
CA PHE A 198 15.89 12.18 3.44
C PHE A 198 16.05 12.38 4.95
N LEU A 199 17.29 12.39 5.46
CA LEU A 199 17.57 12.63 6.87
C LEU A 199 17.13 14.04 7.32
N ALA A 200 17.28 15.04 6.47
CA ALA A 200 16.80 16.40 6.73
C ALA A 200 15.27 16.44 6.82
N GLU A 201 14.56 15.76 5.91
CA GLU A 201 13.09 15.64 5.96
C GLU A 201 12.62 14.94 7.24
N GLN A 202 13.31 13.86 7.64
CA GLN A 202 13.03 13.13 8.88
C GLN A 202 13.49 13.89 10.14
N LYS A 203 14.03 15.11 10.00
CA LYS A 203 14.54 15.97 11.09
C LYS A 203 15.62 15.28 11.93
N LEU A 204 16.44 14.44 11.29
CA LEU A 204 17.50 13.65 11.93
C LEU A 204 18.84 14.38 11.97
N LEU A 205 19.02 15.40 11.12
CA LEU A 205 20.16 16.30 11.13
C LEU A 205 19.80 17.59 11.88
N PRO A 206 20.69 18.17 12.70
CA PRO A 206 20.49 19.50 13.25
C PRO A 206 20.35 20.50 12.08
N ALA A 207 19.34 21.36 12.17
CA ALA A 207 18.72 22.06 11.05
C ALA A 207 19.71 22.64 10.01
N PRO A 208 19.41 22.56 8.69
CA PRO A 208 19.97 23.54 7.77
C PRO A 208 19.44 24.92 8.20
N THR A 209 20.35 25.89 8.29
CA THR A 209 20.01 27.27 8.62
C THR A 209 18.84 27.75 7.76
N ARG A 210 17.74 28.09 8.44
CA ARG A 210 16.45 28.57 7.93
C ARG A 210 16.54 29.45 6.67
N ARG A 211 15.83 29.07 5.60
CA ARG A 211 15.05 29.98 4.74
C ARG A 211 13.92 29.22 4.04
N ASP A 212 12.70 29.45 4.55
CA ASP A 212 11.37 29.39 3.92
C ASP A 212 10.94 28.17 3.07
N LEU A 213 10.77 27.02 3.73
CA LEU A 213 10.15 25.80 3.18
C LEU A 213 8.63 25.91 2.88
N GLN A 214 7.94 26.91 3.44
CA GLN A 214 6.48 27.05 3.28
C GLN A 214 6.10 27.55 1.86
N ALA A 215 7.01 28.24 1.17
CA ALA A 215 6.80 28.72 -0.20
C ALA A 215 7.11 27.63 -1.26
N GLU A 216 8.08 26.76 -1.03
CA GLU A 216 8.54 25.74 -2.00
C GLU A 216 7.65 24.49 -2.09
N LEU A 217 6.95 24.13 -1.00
CA LEU A 217 6.12 22.92 -0.96
C LEU A 217 4.86 23.01 -1.84
N SER A 218 4.47 24.22 -2.25
CA SER A 218 3.24 24.46 -3.04
C SER A 218 3.43 24.28 -4.56
N GLU A 219 4.67 24.20 -5.07
CA GLU A 219 4.99 24.05 -6.51
C GLU A 219 5.48 22.63 -6.91
N ARG A 220 5.63 21.72 -5.95
CA ARG A 220 6.42 20.47 -6.07
C ARG A 220 5.74 19.28 -6.78
N THR A 221 4.98 19.54 -7.83
CA THR A 221 4.66 18.54 -8.87
C THR A 221 5.27 18.88 -10.22
N ALA A 222 6.02 20.00 -10.32
CA ALA A 222 6.79 20.42 -11.50
C ALA A 222 8.32 20.40 -11.27
N ALA A 223 8.80 19.71 -10.22
CA ALA A 223 10.19 19.83 -9.77
C ALA A 223 11.20 19.22 -10.75
N ASP A 224 12.29 19.97 -10.95
CA ASP A 224 13.48 19.66 -11.76
C ASP A 224 13.99 18.23 -11.45
N PRO A 225 14.28 17.39 -12.47
CA PRO A 225 14.86 16.07 -12.28
C PRO A 225 16.13 16.03 -11.42
N GLY A 226 16.80 17.17 -11.18
CA GLY A 226 17.95 17.31 -10.28
C GLY A 226 17.66 17.53 -8.79
N ASP A 227 16.42 17.75 -8.35
CA ASP A 227 16.12 17.94 -6.91
C ASP A 227 16.28 16.63 -6.12
N PRO A 228 17.17 16.56 -5.11
CA PRO A 228 17.40 15.35 -4.32
C PRO A 228 16.13 14.88 -3.60
N THR A 229 15.24 15.77 -3.17
CA THR A 229 13.99 15.35 -2.50
C THR A 229 12.96 14.75 -3.46
N ALA A 230 12.81 15.32 -4.66
CA ALA A 230 11.99 14.73 -5.72
C ALA A 230 12.57 13.38 -6.20
N ARG A 231 13.90 13.23 -6.17
CA ARG A 231 14.57 11.96 -6.44
C ARG A 231 14.38 10.95 -5.32
N VAL A 232 14.43 11.34 -4.04
CA VAL A 232 14.10 10.48 -2.90
C VAL A 232 12.68 9.93 -3.00
N ALA A 233 11.70 10.75 -3.39
CA ALA A 233 10.32 10.28 -3.60
C ALA A 233 10.23 9.21 -4.70
N ARG A 234 11.00 9.35 -5.78
CA ARG A 234 11.11 8.34 -6.85
C ARG A 234 11.85 7.07 -6.39
N LEU A 235 12.91 7.22 -5.60
CA LEU A 235 13.63 6.10 -4.99
C LEU A 235 12.77 5.36 -3.95
N TRP A 236 11.89 6.08 -3.25
CA TRP A 236 10.96 5.48 -2.29
C TRP A 236 10.01 4.49 -2.95
N THR A 237 9.42 4.88 -4.08
CA THR A 237 8.50 4.04 -4.86
C THR A 237 9.20 3.11 -5.84
N GLY A 238 10.48 3.38 -6.15
CA GLY A 238 11.22 2.65 -7.19
C GLY A 238 10.62 2.81 -8.59
N GLY A 239 9.79 3.85 -8.80
CA GLY A 239 9.07 4.08 -10.05
C GLY A 239 7.71 3.37 -10.17
N ASP A 240 7.32 2.55 -9.19
CA ASP A 240 5.99 1.93 -9.08
C ASP A 240 5.10 2.80 -8.18
N TRP A 241 4.27 3.63 -8.80
CA TRP A 241 3.53 4.69 -8.13
C TRP A 241 2.23 4.19 -7.52
N ASP A 242 1.60 3.18 -8.13
CA ASP A 242 0.37 2.58 -7.64
C ASP A 242 0.60 1.38 -6.71
N HIS A 243 1.88 1.02 -6.47
CA HIS A 243 2.33 0.01 -5.54
C HIS A 243 1.81 -1.40 -5.90
N ASN A 244 1.64 -1.66 -7.20
CA ASN A 244 1.17 -2.95 -7.70
C ASN A 244 2.33 -3.95 -7.94
N GLU A 245 3.56 -3.57 -7.57
CA GLU A 245 4.82 -4.31 -7.74
C GLU A 245 5.17 -4.59 -9.22
N ARG A 246 4.61 -3.80 -10.15
CA ARG A 246 4.84 -3.90 -11.59
C ARG A 246 5.00 -2.51 -12.20
N ILE A 247 6.19 -2.22 -12.69
CA ILE A 247 6.41 -0.95 -13.40
C ILE A 247 5.75 -0.99 -14.78
N GLU A 248 4.66 -0.24 -14.94
CA GLU A 248 3.88 -0.22 -16.18
C GLU A 248 4.56 0.58 -17.30
N ARG A 249 4.01 0.50 -18.51
CA ARG A 249 4.50 1.30 -19.65
C ARG A 249 4.41 2.80 -19.35
N LEU A 250 3.30 3.24 -18.74
CA LEU A 250 3.09 4.65 -18.42
C LEU A 250 4.10 5.13 -17.37
N GLU A 251 4.27 4.36 -16.30
CA GLU A 251 5.24 4.66 -15.24
C GLU A 251 6.68 4.68 -15.76
N ARG A 252 7.03 3.77 -16.67
CA ARG A 252 8.32 3.81 -17.38
C ARG A 252 8.46 5.05 -18.23
N MET A 253 7.42 5.45 -18.96
CA MET A 253 7.46 6.66 -19.78
C MET A 253 7.63 7.92 -18.93
N VAL A 254 6.93 8.00 -17.81
CA VAL A 254 7.03 9.13 -16.87
C VAL A 254 8.40 9.16 -16.20
N SER A 255 8.91 7.99 -15.78
CA SER A 255 10.25 7.87 -15.18
C SER A 255 11.36 8.20 -16.18
N ALA A 256 11.23 7.78 -17.44
CA ALA A 256 12.17 8.08 -18.51
C ALA A 256 12.16 9.57 -18.90
N ALA A 257 10.99 10.20 -18.92
CA ALA A 257 10.87 11.64 -19.16
C ALA A 257 11.51 12.48 -18.04
N ALA A 258 11.56 11.94 -16.82
CA ALA A 258 12.15 12.59 -15.66
C ALA A 258 13.61 12.18 -15.39
N ALA A 259 14.22 11.34 -16.24
CA ALA A 259 15.63 10.99 -16.12
C ALA A 259 16.48 12.09 -16.77
N PRO A 260 17.57 12.56 -16.12
CA PRO A 260 18.49 13.49 -16.77
C PRO A 260 19.08 12.81 -18.01
N SER A 261 19.10 13.51 -19.15
CA SER A 261 19.73 13.07 -20.39
C SER A 261 21.26 13.07 -20.20
N VAL A 262 21.79 12.04 -19.53
CA VAL A 262 23.23 11.84 -19.42
C VAL A 262 23.68 11.08 -20.68
N ALA A 263 24.26 11.82 -21.63
CA ALA A 263 24.85 11.23 -22.83
C ALA A 263 25.98 10.26 -22.43
N GLY A 264 25.82 8.97 -22.70
CA GLY A 264 26.86 7.96 -22.53
C GLY A 264 26.74 7.06 -21.29
N ALA A 265 25.70 7.18 -20.47
CA ALA A 265 25.40 6.14 -19.48
C ALA A 265 24.69 4.97 -20.18
N GLU A 266 25.32 3.80 -20.19
CA GLU A 266 24.69 2.55 -20.61
C GLU A 266 23.30 2.47 -19.97
N THR A 267 22.25 2.37 -20.81
CA THR A 267 20.88 2.25 -20.34
C THR A 267 20.82 0.91 -19.58
N PRO A 268 20.73 0.89 -18.24
CA PRO A 268 20.68 -0.38 -17.54
C PRO A 268 19.47 -1.14 -18.09
N SER A 269 19.68 -2.38 -18.48
CA SER A 269 18.65 -3.19 -19.13
C SER A 269 17.38 -3.17 -18.28
N VAL A 270 16.26 -2.86 -18.93
CA VAL A 270 14.96 -2.53 -18.31
C VAL A 270 14.37 -3.68 -17.45
N ALA A 271 14.99 -4.87 -17.49
CA ALA A 271 14.60 -6.03 -16.69
C ALA A 271 15.28 -6.10 -15.31
N SER A 272 16.49 -5.54 -15.12
CA SER A 272 17.25 -5.64 -13.85
C SER A 272 16.98 -4.49 -12.88
N VAL A 273 16.28 -3.44 -13.32
CA VAL A 273 15.90 -2.26 -12.52
C VAL A 273 14.57 -2.51 -11.76
N ALA A 274 13.89 -3.61 -12.06
CA ALA A 274 12.53 -3.93 -11.62
C ALA A 274 12.40 -4.17 -10.11
N ALA A 275 11.60 -3.34 -9.43
CA ALA A 275 11.07 -3.49 -8.05
C ALA A 275 12.07 -3.62 -6.86
N SER A 276 13.30 -4.08 -7.10
CA SER A 276 14.36 -4.31 -6.11
C SER A 276 15.00 -3.02 -5.58
N HIS A 277 14.61 -1.84 -6.07
CA HIS A 277 15.26 -0.57 -5.72
C HIS A 277 14.35 0.38 -4.92
N ALA A 278 13.10 0.02 -4.66
CA ALA A 278 12.18 0.86 -3.89
C ALA A 278 12.60 0.88 -2.41
N TRP A 279 12.93 2.05 -1.86
CA TRP A 279 13.35 2.13 -0.44
C TRP A 279 12.26 1.65 0.53
N ARG A 280 10.97 1.73 0.15
CA ARG A 280 9.84 1.19 0.94
C ARG A 280 9.94 -0.32 1.25
N ASN A 281 10.71 -1.03 0.43
CA ASN A 281 10.95 -2.46 0.60
C ASN A 281 12.00 -2.75 1.68
N TYR A 282 12.85 -1.78 2.01
CA TYR A 282 13.93 -1.88 3.00
C TYR A 282 13.67 -1.09 4.27
N LEU A 283 12.87 -0.02 4.19
CA LEU A 283 12.57 0.89 5.29
C LEU A 283 11.16 0.67 5.82
N THR A 284 10.99 0.81 7.13
CA THR A 284 9.68 0.80 7.78
C THR A 284 9.54 1.89 8.82
N PHE A 285 8.32 2.43 8.95
CA PHE A 285 7.93 3.28 10.07
C PHE A 285 7.27 2.47 11.21
N HIS A 286 6.93 1.21 10.96
CA HIS A 286 6.23 0.35 11.90
C HIS A 286 7.21 -0.54 12.66
N SER A 287 7.06 -0.61 13.99
CA SER A 287 7.81 -1.55 14.84
C SER A 287 6.86 -2.65 15.29
N GLY A 288 6.88 -3.78 14.57
CA GLY A 288 5.81 -4.79 14.64
C GLY A 288 6.19 -6.11 15.29
N ARG A 289 7.11 -6.18 16.27
CA ARG A 289 7.32 -7.45 16.99
C ARG A 289 6.49 -7.48 18.26
N ARG A 290 5.59 -8.46 18.35
CA ARG A 290 5.06 -8.92 19.65
C ARG A 290 6.26 -9.26 20.54
N ASN A 291 6.20 -8.88 21.82
CA ASN A 291 7.27 -9.15 22.78
C ASN A 291 7.28 -10.62 23.22
N VAL A 292 7.31 -11.53 22.25
CA VAL A 292 7.31 -12.98 22.45
C VAL A 292 8.49 -13.63 21.75
N ASN A 293 8.94 -14.77 22.27
CA ASN A 293 9.96 -15.64 21.71
C ASN A 293 9.34 -16.59 20.65
N ARG A 294 10.16 -17.46 20.06
CA ARG A 294 9.74 -18.42 19.02
C ARG A 294 8.65 -19.39 19.52
N ASP A 295 8.60 -19.63 20.83
CA ASP A 295 7.66 -20.55 21.47
C ASP A 295 6.39 -19.83 21.99
N GLY A 296 6.21 -18.55 21.67
CA GLY A 296 5.05 -17.75 22.09
C GLY A 296 5.10 -17.27 23.54
N ARG A 297 6.18 -17.53 24.28
CA ARG A 297 6.41 -17.00 25.64
C ARG A 297 6.91 -15.56 25.58
N PRO A 298 6.69 -14.73 26.62
CA PRO A 298 7.26 -13.38 26.65
C PRO A 298 8.78 -13.42 26.49
N ARG A 299 9.36 -12.42 25.79
CA ARG A 299 10.83 -12.29 25.72
C ARG A 299 11.38 -11.92 27.08
N ILE A 300 12.57 -12.43 27.39
CA ILE A 300 13.30 -12.12 28.61
C ILE A 300 13.58 -10.61 28.64
N ASP A 301 13.18 -9.95 29.72
CA ASP A 301 13.50 -8.55 29.96
C ASP A 301 14.94 -8.44 30.48
N LEU A 302 15.85 -8.03 29.60
CA LEU A 302 17.25 -7.81 29.94
C LEU A 302 17.44 -6.76 31.05
N ASN A 303 16.45 -5.90 31.29
CA ASN A 303 16.47 -4.86 32.32
C ASN A 303 15.70 -5.22 33.60
N ALA A 304 15.32 -6.49 33.78
CA ALA A 304 14.61 -6.96 34.97
C ALA A 304 15.33 -6.57 36.27
N ALA A 305 14.57 -6.22 37.33
CA ALA A 305 15.12 -5.81 38.62
C ALA A 305 15.78 -6.98 39.38
N ASN A 306 15.32 -8.22 39.14
CA ASN A 306 15.82 -9.43 39.77
C ASN A 306 16.99 -10.02 38.98
N LEU A 307 18.23 -9.67 39.35
CA LEU A 307 19.45 -10.16 38.69
C LEU A 307 19.65 -11.69 38.80
N PRO A 308 19.43 -12.34 39.96
CA PRO A 308 19.46 -13.79 40.05
C PRO A 308 18.43 -14.49 39.14
N GLY A 309 17.22 -13.93 39.05
CA GLY A 309 16.18 -14.45 38.16
C GLY A 309 16.56 -14.33 36.69
N LEU A 310 17.07 -13.16 36.29
CA LEU A 310 17.53 -12.89 34.93
C LEU A 310 18.68 -13.81 34.53
N HIS A 311 19.67 -14.03 35.41
CA HIS A 311 20.79 -14.93 35.13
C HIS A 311 20.34 -16.36 34.85
N ARG A 312 19.39 -16.88 35.63
CA ARG A 312 18.80 -18.21 35.44
C ARG A 312 18.03 -18.33 34.13
N GLU A 313 17.28 -17.29 33.76
CA GLU A 313 16.55 -17.27 32.49
C GLU A 313 17.50 -17.20 31.28
N LEU A 314 18.59 -16.44 31.39
CA LEU A 314 19.60 -16.32 30.34
C LEU A 314 20.44 -17.59 30.20
N SER A 315 20.88 -18.22 31.29
CA SER A 315 21.67 -19.46 31.26
C SER A 315 20.89 -20.68 30.76
N ALA A 316 19.54 -20.61 30.77
CA ALA A 316 18.70 -21.62 30.15
C ALA A 316 18.68 -21.54 28.61
N LEU A 317 19.04 -20.38 28.03
CA LEU A 317 19.02 -20.14 26.57
C LEU A 317 20.42 -19.97 25.97
N TRP A 318 21.35 -19.38 26.72
CA TRP A 318 22.72 -19.06 26.30
C TRP A 318 23.75 -19.75 27.20
N SER A 319 25.02 -19.78 26.77
CA SER A 319 26.09 -20.26 27.65
C SER A 319 26.25 -19.34 28.86
N GLU A 320 26.72 -19.92 29.96
CA GLU A 320 26.89 -19.24 31.25
C GLU A 320 27.73 -17.96 31.12
N GLU A 321 28.80 -18.00 30.32
CA GLU A 321 29.67 -16.84 30.06
C GLU A 321 28.92 -15.64 29.46
N HIS A 322 27.92 -15.85 28.60
CA HIS A 322 27.13 -14.77 28.02
C HIS A 322 26.11 -14.22 29.02
N ALA A 323 25.53 -15.08 29.87
CA ALA A 323 24.64 -14.65 30.95
C ALA A 323 25.41 -13.79 31.98
N ASP A 324 26.61 -14.24 32.34
CA ASP A 324 27.53 -13.53 33.24
C ASP A 324 27.89 -12.15 32.69
N PHE A 325 28.26 -12.10 31.40
CA PHE A 325 28.58 -10.85 30.72
C PHE A 325 27.43 -9.84 30.77
N VAL A 326 26.19 -10.27 30.54
CA VAL A 326 25.01 -9.39 30.57
C VAL A 326 24.78 -8.82 31.96
N ILE A 327 24.91 -9.63 33.01
CA ILE A 327 24.75 -9.17 34.40
C ILE A 327 25.87 -8.20 34.78
N LEU A 328 27.12 -8.52 34.46
CA LEU A 328 28.27 -7.65 34.71
C LEU A 328 28.16 -6.33 33.95
N ALA A 329 27.72 -6.35 32.69
CA ALA A 329 27.48 -5.15 31.91
C ALA A 329 26.39 -4.25 32.54
N ARG A 330 25.42 -4.81 33.28
CA ARG A 330 24.42 -4.02 34.02
C ARG A 330 24.91 -3.46 35.33
N GLN A 331 25.81 -4.16 36.00
CA GLN A 331 26.39 -3.74 37.28
C GLN A 331 27.50 -2.70 37.11
N TYR A 332 28.37 -2.91 36.11
CA TYR A 332 29.59 -2.12 35.90
C TYR A 332 29.51 -1.23 34.65
N GLY A 333 28.59 -1.51 33.72
CA GLY A 333 28.50 -0.81 32.43
C GLY A 333 29.25 -1.55 31.33
N SER A 334 28.81 -1.38 30.07
CA SER A 334 29.59 -1.81 28.91
C SER A 334 30.73 -0.82 28.67
N VAL A 335 31.97 -1.30 28.61
CA VAL A 335 33.10 -0.45 28.25
C VAL A 335 32.97 -0.08 26.76
N SER A 336 32.59 1.15 26.47
CA SER A 336 32.40 1.67 25.10
C SER A 336 33.69 2.17 24.44
N SER A 337 34.86 1.90 25.01
CA SER A 337 36.14 2.23 24.37
C SER A 337 36.73 0.99 23.71
N PRO A 338 37.07 1.00 22.41
CA PRO A 338 38.03 0.03 21.91
C PRO A 338 39.29 0.18 22.76
N PRO A 339 39.87 -0.91 23.29
CA PRO A 339 41.15 -0.81 23.97
C PRO A 339 42.14 -0.20 22.97
N SER A 340 42.74 0.95 23.32
CA SER A 340 43.96 1.38 22.67
C SER A 340 44.93 0.19 22.70
N PRO A 341 45.61 -0.14 21.59
CA PRO A 341 46.46 -1.31 21.53
C PRO A 341 47.45 -1.26 22.71
N PRO A 342 47.59 -2.35 23.48
CA PRO A 342 48.53 -2.37 24.59
C PRO A 342 49.94 -2.16 24.04
N SER A 343 50.65 -1.18 24.61
CA SER A 343 52.11 -1.22 24.58
C SER A 343 52.56 -2.57 25.14
N ALA A 344 53.53 -3.19 24.47
CA ALA A 344 53.98 -4.57 24.65
C ALA A 344 54.09 -5.03 26.13
N PRO A 345 53.79 -6.32 26.43
CA PRO A 345 53.81 -6.83 27.79
C PRO A 345 55.25 -7.00 28.31
N THR A 346 55.54 -6.41 29.47
CA THR A 346 56.54 -6.96 30.40
C THR A 346 55.88 -8.17 31.06
N SER A 347 56.54 -9.31 30.93
CA SER A 347 56.12 -10.61 31.47
C SER A 347 55.78 -10.52 32.96
N GLY A 348 54.51 -10.72 33.26
CA GLY A 348 53.98 -10.95 34.59
C GLY A 348 52.61 -11.58 34.44
N ASP A 349 52.50 -12.86 34.79
CA ASP A 349 51.25 -13.61 34.86
C ASP A 349 50.29 -12.92 35.83
N VAL A 350 49.51 -11.97 35.31
CA VAL A 350 48.26 -11.55 35.95
C VAL A 350 47.19 -12.41 35.29
N ALA A 351 46.90 -13.55 35.92
CA ALA A 351 45.64 -14.23 35.68
C ALA A 351 44.54 -13.18 35.87
N ALA A 352 43.90 -12.77 34.77
CA ALA A 352 42.77 -11.87 34.80
C ALA A 352 41.69 -12.57 35.64
N ASP A 353 41.57 -12.14 36.89
CA ASP A 353 40.59 -12.67 37.83
C ASP A 353 39.23 -12.55 37.17
N LYS A 354 38.53 -13.68 36.97
CA LYS A 354 37.23 -13.65 36.30
C LYS A 354 36.32 -12.76 37.14
N PRO A 355 35.69 -11.71 36.57
CA PRO A 355 34.83 -10.84 37.33
C PRO A 355 33.70 -11.66 37.98
N VAL A 356 33.74 -11.76 39.30
CA VAL A 356 32.73 -12.49 40.08
C VAL A 356 31.46 -11.67 40.12
N ILE A 357 30.33 -12.31 39.83
CA ILE A 357 29.01 -11.66 39.85
C ILE A 357 28.57 -11.45 41.29
N ASP A 358 28.36 -10.19 41.67
CA ASP A 358 27.80 -9.83 42.97
C ASP A 358 26.31 -9.54 42.84
N PHE A 359 25.46 -10.54 43.09
CA PHE A 359 24.01 -10.37 43.04
C PHE A 359 23.44 -9.44 44.13
N GLY A 360 24.23 -9.05 45.13
CA GLY A 360 23.85 -8.05 46.14
C GLY A 360 23.95 -6.61 45.65
N ARG A 361 24.66 -6.38 44.53
CA ARG A 361 24.82 -5.06 43.93
C ARG A 361 23.69 -4.75 42.95
N ALA A 362 23.02 -3.62 43.16
CA ALA A 362 21.96 -3.14 42.26
C ALA A 362 22.52 -2.86 40.85
N ALA A 363 21.72 -3.17 39.82
CA ALA A 363 22.04 -2.78 38.45
C ALA A 363 21.88 -1.27 38.28
N ILE A 364 22.99 -0.57 38.10
CA ILE A 364 23.03 0.89 37.92
C ILE A 364 22.74 1.23 36.45
N ASN A 365 23.11 0.34 35.52
CA ASN A 365 22.99 0.57 34.09
C ASN A 365 21.81 -0.22 33.49
N ARG A 366 21.00 0.49 32.70
CA ARG A 366 20.00 -0.13 31.81
C ARG A 366 20.64 -0.41 30.47
N LEU A 367 20.51 -1.64 30.00
CA LEU A 367 20.89 -1.99 28.63
C LEU A 367 19.86 -1.37 27.69
N ALA A 368 20.33 -0.51 26.80
CA ALA A 368 19.47 0.02 25.75
C ALA A 368 19.03 -1.13 24.84
N SER A 369 17.74 -1.20 24.53
CA SER A 369 17.27 -2.07 23.46
C SER A 369 17.90 -1.59 22.14
N PRO A 370 18.51 -2.50 21.34
CA PRO A 370 19.11 -2.14 20.05
C PRO A 370 18.08 -1.58 19.08
#